data_AF-A0A6G4N750-F1
#
_entry.id   AF-A0A6G4N750-F1
#
_cell.length_a   1.000
_cell.length_b   1.000
_cell.length_c   1.000
_cell.angle_alpha   90.00
_cell.angle_beta   90.00
_cell.angle_gamma   90.00
#
_symmetry.space_group_name_H-M   'P 1'
#
loop_
_entity.id
_entity.type
_entity.pdbx_description
1 polymer ?
#
loop_
_entity_poly.entity_id
_entity_poly.type
_entity_poly.pdbx_seq_one_letter_code
_entity_poly.pdbx_strand_id
1 'polypeptide(L)'
;MALKIRYQTTYEPFKVVDDIKEIPKDATIVWYDFDEPNEQENEWFKAHFNFNDLEVDDAINGMPRAKYKSYKDYQYLVFHSIM
;
A
#
# COMPACT_ATOMS: atom_id res chain seq x y z
N MET A 1 9.88 11.05 3.14
CA MET A 1 8.57 10.56 2.65
C MET A 1 8.41 9.16 3.21
N ALA A 2 7.27 8.88 3.83
CA ALA A 2 6.92 7.57 4.34
C ALA A 2 6.64 6.56 3.22
N LEU A 3 6.32 7.07 2.02
CA LEU A 3 6.00 6.27 0.85
C LEU A 3 7.26 5.88 0.05
N LYS A 4 7.47 4.59 -0.15
CA LYS A 4 8.39 4.03 -1.16
C LYS A 4 7.58 3.30 -2.22
N ILE A 5 7.83 3.62 -3.48
CA ILE A 5 7.15 2.98 -4.61
C ILE A 5 8.12 2.02 -5.28
N ARG A 6 7.67 0.79 -5.52
CA ARG A 6 8.42 -0.18 -6.31
C ARG A 6 7.54 -0.68 -7.44
N TYR A 7 8.12 -0.93 -8.60
CA TYR A 7 7.42 -1.60 -9.69
C TYR A 7 8.25 -2.76 -10.24
N GLN A 8 7.58 -3.74 -10.80
CA GLN A 8 8.17 -4.83 -11.56
C GLN A 8 7.54 -4.85 -12.96
N THR A 9 8.30 -5.26 -13.96
CA THR A 9 7.79 -5.58 -15.30
C THR A 9 7.95 -7.08 -15.56
N THR A 10 7.50 -7.55 -16.72
CA THR A 10 7.74 -8.94 -17.16
C THR A 10 9.23 -9.28 -17.27
N TYR A 11 10.08 -8.29 -17.54
CA TYR A 11 11.49 -8.49 -17.89
C TYR A 11 12.46 -7.97 -16.82
N GLU A 12 12.01 -7.05 -15.97
CA GLU A 12 12.86 -6.41 -14.98
C GLU A 12 12.35 -6.68 -13.55
N PRO A 13 13.25 -6.97 -12.59
CA PRO A 13 12.90 -7.13 -11.19
C PRO A 13 12.43 -5.81 -10.57
N PHE A 14 11.99 -5.85 -9.31
CA PHE A 14 11.54 -4.65 -8.59
C PHE A 14 12.56 -3.51 -8.63
N LYS A 15 12.15 -2.38 -9.18
CA LYS A 15 12.86 -1.10 -9.17
C LYS A 15 12.13 -0.10 -8.28
N VAL A 16 12.89 0.71 -7.56
CA VAL A 16 12.37 1.80 -6.71
C VAL A 16 12.22 3.05 -7.56
N VAL A 17 11.13 3.78 -7.37
CA VAL A 17 10.90 5.11 -7.96
C VAL A 17 10.40 6.07 -6.89
N ASP A 18 10.65 7.37 -7.10
CA ASP A 18 10.25 8.43 -6.17
C ASP A 18 8.89 9.05 -6.55
N ASP A 19 8.49 8.99 -7.82
CA ASP A 19 7.21 9.52 -8.32
C ASP A 19 6.40 8.44 -9.06
N ILE A 20 5.08 8.43 -8.82
CA ILE A 20 4.11 7.54 -9.47
C ILE A 20 4.15 7.69 -11.00
N LYS A 21 4.48 8.86 -11.51
CA LYS A 21 4.60 9.14 -12.96
C LYS A 21 5.75 8.40 -13.62
N GLU A 22 6.72 7.91 -12.85
CA GLU A 22 7.87 7.15 -13.35
C GLU A 22 7.56 5.65 -13.49
N ILE A 23 6.38 5.21 -13.03
CA ILE A 23 5.93 3.83 -13.22
C ILE A 23 5.64 3.63 -14.72
N PRO A 24 6.31 2.66 -15.38
CA PRO A 24 6.11 2.43 -16.79
C PRO A 24 4.76 1.73 -17.04
N LYS A 25 4.20 1.92 -18.24
CA LYS A 25 2.87 1.40 -18.59
C LYS A 25 2.80 -0.12 -18.65
N ASP A 26 3.94 -0.78 -18.82
CA ASP A 26 4.09 -2.25 -18.84
C ASP A 26 4.44 -2.82 -17.46
N ALA A 27 4.34 -2.02 -16.39
CA ALA A 27 4.43 -2.53 -15.03
C ALA A 27 3.35 -3.59 -14.78
N THR A 28 3.78 -4.75 -14.29
CA THR A 28 2.89 -5.88 -13.98
C THR A 28 2.48 -5.88 -12.53
N ILE A 29 3.34 -5.38 -11.64
CA ILE A 29 3.09 -5.22 -10.20
C ILE A 29 3.63 -3.85 -9.78
N VAL A 30 2.83 -3.12 -9.02
CA VAL A 30 3.24 -1.90 -8.33
C VAL A 30 3.04 -2.12 -6.83
N TRP A 31 4.08 -1.87 -6.05
CA TRP A 31 4.08 -1.95 -4.60
C TRP A 31 4.20 -0.54 -4.03
N TYR A 32 3.16 -0.11 -3.32
CA TYR A 32 3.17 1.10 -2.50
C TYR A 32 3.45 0.72 -1.04
N ASP A 33 4.58 1.17 -0.52
CA ASP A 33 5.08 0.83 0.81
C ASP A 33 5.02 2.08 1.69
N PHE A 34 4.11 2.09 2.65
CA PHE A 34 3.91 3.21 3.57
C PHE A 34 4.47 2.84 4.94
N ASP A 35 5.51 3.55 5.36
CA ASP A 35 6.21 3.34 6.62
C ASP A 35 6.04 4.57 7.52
N GLU A 36 5.24 4.43 8.57
CA GLU A 36 4.84 5.53 9.48
C GLU A 36 4.35 6.81 8.75
N PRO A 37 3.33 6.71 7.87
CA PRO A 37 2.80 7.86 7.15
C PRO A 37 2.23 8.94 8.08
N ASN A 38 2.50 10.20 7.74
CA ASN A 38 1.88 11.34 8.43
C ASN A 38 0.39 11.50 8.04
N GLU A 39 -0.33 12.38 8.72
CA GLU A 39 -1.76 12.61 8.47
C GLU A 39 -2.08 12.94 7.00
N GLN A 40 -1.26 13.77 6.35
CA GLN A 40 -1.45 14.15 4.95
C GLN A 40 -1.20 12.97 3.99
N GLU A 41 -0.20 12.13 4.27
CA GLU A 41 0.06 10.90 3.51
C GLU A 41 -1.08 9.88 3.70
N ASN A 42 -1.67 9.81 4.89
CA ASN A 42 -2.84 8.96 5.18
C ASN A 42 -4.09 9.41 4.43
N GLU A 43 -4.36 10.72 4.38
CA GLU A 43 -5.46 11.28 3.58
C GLU A 43 -5.27 10.97 2.09
N TRP A 44 -4.05 11.12 1.58
CA TRP A 44 -3.74 10.77 0.20
C TRP A 44 -3.98 9.29 -0.08
N PHE A 45 -3.53 8.40 0.80
CA PHE A 45 -3.71 6.96 0.68
C PHE A 45 -5.20 6.56 0.61
N LYS A 46 -6.02 7.09 1.53
CA LYS A 46 -7.48 6.85 1.55
C LYS A 46 -8.14 7.33 0.26
N ALA A 47 -7.81 8.53 -0.19
CA ALA A 47 -8.39 9.14 -1.38
C ALA A 47 -7.95 8.43 -2.69
N HIS A 48 -6.72 7.93 -2.75
CA HIS A 48 -6.15 7.38 -3.99
C HIS A 48 -6.67 5.98 -4.33
N PHE A 49 -6.84 5.11 -3.33
CA PHE A 49 -7.19 3.70 -3.55
C PHE A 49 -8.65 3.35 -3.26
N ASN A 50 -9.43 4.28 -2.68
CA ASN A 50 -10.85 4.09 -2.38
C ASN A 50 -11.12 2.82 -1.52
N PHE A 51 -10.26 2.58 -0.53
CA PHE A 51 -10.42 1.50 0.44
C PHE A 51 -11.50 1.82 1.48
N ASN A 52 -11.94 0.81 2.22
CA ASN A 52 -12.83 1.04 3.36
C ASN A 52 -12.12 1.84 4.47
N ASP A 53 -12.61 3.03 4.77
CA ASP A 53 -12.02 3.95 5.76
C ASP A 53 -11.81 3.29 7.13
N LEU A 54 -12.76 2.49 7.60
CA LEU A 54 -12.68 1.84 8.92
C LEU A 54 -11.54 0.82 8.98
N GLU A 55 -11.27 0.09 7.89
CA GLU A 55 -10.17 -0.89 7.86
C GLU A 55 -8.80 -0.22 7.73
N VAL A 56 -8.74 0.91 7.02
CA VAL A 56 -7.53 1.73 6.91
C VAL A 56 -7.22 2.37 8.27
N ASP A 57 -8.21 2.95 8.94
CA ASP A 57 -8.03 3.53 10.27
C ASP A 57 -7.66 2.49 11.33
N ASP A 58 -8.24 1.29 11.28
CA ASP A 58 -7.87 0.19 12.19
C ASP A 58 -6.44 -0.33 11.92
N ALA A 59 -5.98 -0.31 10.67
CA ALA A 59 -4.61 -0.67 10.31
C ALA A 59 -3.57 0.37 10.75
N ILE A 60 -3.92 1.67 10.68
CA ILE A 60 -3.01 2.77 11.01
C ILE A 60 -2.97 3.05 12.52
N ASN A 61 -4.15 3.08 13.18
CA ASN A 61 -4.28 3.60 14.55
C ASN A 61 -4.47 2.48 15.61
N GLY A 62 -4.69 1.24 15.18
CA GLY A 62 -5.02 0.13 16.07
C GLY A 62 -3.80 -0.72 16.48
N MET A 63 -4.04 -1.65 17.41
CA MET A 63 -3.27 -2.91 17.49
C MET A 63 -4.08 -3.97 16.74
N PRO A 64 -4.07 -3.97 15.39
CA PRO A 64 -4.98 -4.81 14.64
C PRO A 64 -4.59 -6.27 14.85
N ARG A 65 -5.57 -7.11 15.16
CA ARG A 65 -5.36 -8.56 15.17
C ARG A 65 -5.14 -9.02 13.74
N ALA A 66 -4.32 -10.07 13.55
CA ALA A 66 -4.20 -10.71 12.25
C ALA A 66 -5.58 -11.04 11.68
N LYS A 67 -5.86 -10.58 10.46
CA LYS A 67 -7.17 -10.70 9.81
C LYS A 67 -7.03 -10.83 8.30
N TYR A 68 -7.97 -11.54 7.72
CA TYR A 68 -8.15 -11.65 6.27
C TYR A 68 -9.60 -11.29 5.93
N LYS A 69 -9.78 -10.42 4.95
CA LYS A 69 -11.09 -10.06 4.42
C LYS A 69 -11.01 -9.88 2.91
N SER A 70 -11.87 -10.61 2.20
CA SER A 70 -12.04 -10.44 0.76
C SER A 70 -13.08 -9.37 0.50
N TYR A 71 -12.70 -8.33 -0.23
CA TYR A 71 -13.63 -7.40 -0.85
C TYR A 71 -13.80 -7.75 -2.33
N LYS A 72 -14.75 -7.08 -3.00
CA LYS A 72 -14.98 -7.30 -4.43
C LYS A 72 -13.77 -6.87 -5.26
N ASP A 73 -13.18 -5.74 -4.91
CA ASP A 73 -12.15 -5.07 -5.73
C ASP A 73 -10.74 -5.22 -5.17
N TYR A 74 -10.60 -5.69 -3.92
CA TYR A 74 -9.29 -5.87 -3.27
C TYR A 74 -9.32 -6.96 -2.20
N GLN A 75 -8.13 -7.40 -1.80
CA GLN A 75 -7.93 -8.31 -0.68
C GLN A 75 -7.28 -7.54 0.45
N TYR A 76 -7.78 -7.70 1.66
CA TYR A 76 -7.26 -7.02 2.84
C TYR A 76 -6.69 -8.03 3.82
N LEU A 77 -5.42 -7.85 4.16
CA LEU A 77 -4.68 -8.75 5.04
C LEU A 77 -3.92 -7.93 6.10
N VAL A 78 -3.98 -8.39 7.34
CA VAL A 78 -3.15 -7.90 8.44
C VAL A 78 -2.35 -9.07 8.98
N PHE A 79 -1.05 -8.85 9.15
CA PHE A 79 -0.11 -9.81 9.68
C PHE A 79 0.64 -9.23 10.87
N HIS A 80 1.02 -10.10 11.81
CA HIS A 80 2.01 -9.75 12.82
C HIS A 80 3.39 -10.19 12.31
N SER A 81 4.34 -9.27 12.32
CA SER A 81 5.74 -9.60 12.13
C SER A 81 6.30 -10.19 13.42
N ILE A 82 7.11 -11.24 13.32
CA ILE A 82 7.96 -11.69 14.42
C ILE A 82 9.32 -11.04 14.17
N MET A 83 9.71 -10.14 15.05
CA MET A 83 11.03 -9.51 15.04
C MET A 83 12.01 -10.31 15.90
#